data_AF-A0A971EJR7-F1
#
_entry.id   AF-A0A971EJR7-F1
#
_cell.length_a   1.000
_cell.length_b   1.000
_cell.length_c   1.000
_cell.angle_alpha   90.00
_cell.angle_beta   90.00
_cell.angle_gamma   90.00
#
_symmetry.space_group_name_H-M   'P 1'
#
loop_
_entity.id
_entity.type
_entity.pdbx_description
1 polymer ?
#
loop_
_entity_poly.entity_id
_entity_poly.type
_entity_poly.pdbx_seq_one_letter_code
_entity_poly.pdbx_strand_id
1 'polypeptide(L)'
;MDEQTIFTGLEDLKLSLFDTPAWKEICNRENSIGPEALLEEILEKRIWSNAEILWVVKRLLFHYGLKDKVLKKAPVERIFLNMAAVLRVLYMVLDHTNPELDDNIRSYIASKLTDATWGINEHTRYYLRKRSD
;
A
#
# COMPACT_ATOMS: atom_id res chain seq x y z
N MET A 1 -8.82 -12.51 21.78
CA MET A 1 -8.33 -11.13 21.60
C MET A 1 -9.35 -10.45 20.72
N ASP A 2 -10.02 -9.43 21.26
CA ASP A 2 -11.16 -8.74 20.65
C ASP A 2 -10.66 -7.77 19.56
N GLU A 3 -11.36 -7.68 18.43
CA GLU A 3 -11.07 -6.73 17.34
C GLU A 3 -10.92 -5.31 17.89
N GLN A 4 -11.77 -4.90 18.84
CA GLN A 4 -11.68 -3.58 19.46
C GLN A 4 -10.34 -3.38 20.18
N THR A 5 -9.79 -4.40 20.85
CA THR A 5 -8.49 -4.28 21.52
C THR A 5 -7.34 -4.14 20.52
N ILE A 6 -7.45 -4.78 19.35
CA ILE A 6 -6.45 -4.64 18.27
C ILE A 6 -6.51 -3.23 17.68
N PHE A 7 -7.71 -2.72 17.40
CA PHE A 7 -7.88 -1.38 16.84
C PHE A 7 -7.50 -0.27 17.83
N THR A 8 -7.83 -0.39 19.12
CA THR A 8 -7.40 0.57 20.15
C THR A 8 -5.88 0.56 20.35
N GLY A 9 -5.23 -0.61 20.29
CA GLY A 9 -3.76 -0.71 20.33
C GLY A 9 -3.07 -0.11 19.10
N LEU A 10 -3.73 -0.12 17.93
CA LEU A 10 -3.25 0.55 16.71
C LEU A 10 -3.46 2.07 16.75
N GLU A 11 -4.47 2.56 17.48
CA GLU A 11 -4.72 4.00 17.70
C GLU A 11 -3.75 4.62 18.73
N ASP A 12 -3.39 3.85 19.77
CA ASP A 12 -2.35 4.24 20.76
C ASP A 12 -0.93 4.20 20.17
N LEU A 13 -0.74 3.43 19.09
CA LEU A 13 0.31 3.63 18.11
C LEU A 13 0.02 4.96 17.40
N LYS A 14 0.32 6.09 18.07
CA LYS A 14 0.44 7.40 17.44
C LYS A 14 1.53 7.31 16.38
N LEU A 15 1.18 6.79 15.21
CA LEU A 15 1.90 6.96 13.97
C LEU A 15 1.82 8.46 13.70
N SER A 16 2.76 9.21 14.27
CA SER A 16 2.90 10.67 14.11
C SER A 16 2.84 11.06 12.64
N LEU A 17 3.21 10.14 11.75
CA LEU A 17 3.07 10.19 10.30
C LEU A 17 1.69 10.66 9.83
N PHE A 18 0.57 10.21 10.39
CA PHE A 18 -0.77 10.63 9.92
C PHE A 18 -1.09 12.11 10.19
N ASP A 19 -0.44 12.69 11.20
CA ASP A 19 -0.59 14.12 11.53
C ASP A 19 0.43 15.00 10.80
N THR A 20 1.40 14.39 10.08
CA THR A 20 2.45 15.14 9.39
C THR A 20 1.91 15.97 8.22
N PRO A 21 2.58 17.08 7.88
CA PRO A 21 2.31 17.81 6.64
C PRO A 21 2.39 16.95 5.39
N ALA A 22 3.35 16.01 5.34
CA ALA A 22 3.51 15.09 4.21
C ALA A 22 2.29 14.18 4.00
N TRP A 23 1.67 13.71 5.08
CA TRP A 23 0.42 12.93 4.98
C TRP A 23 -0.77 13.78 4.51
N LYS A 24 -0.88 15.01 5.00
CA LYS A 24 -1.93 15.93 4.52
C LYS A 24 -1.75 16.26 3.03
N GLU A 25 -0.52 16.44 2.59
CA GLU A 25 -0.19 16.71 1.19
C GLU A 25 -0.60 15.56 0.27
N ILE A 26 -0.27 14.32 0.62
CA ILE A 26 -0.65 13.16 -0.20
C ILE A 26 -2.17 12.96 -0.24
N CYS A 27 -2.89 13.20 0.87
CA CYS A 27 -4.35 13.15 0.88
C CYS A 27 -4.97 14.27 0.01
N ASN A 28 -4.41 15.48 0.06
CA ASN A 28 -4.85 16.58 -0.82
C ASN A 28 -4.59 16.24 -2.29
N ARG A 29 -3.45 15.61 -2.58
CA ARG A 29 -3.12 15.13 -3.93
C ARG A 29 -4.13 14.08 -4.40
N GLU A 30 -4.41 13.06 -3.58
CA GLU A 30 -5.44 12.03 -3.86
C GLU A 30 -6.79 12.67 -4.20
N ASN A 31 -7.23 13.65 -3.41
CA ASN A 31 -8.50 14.36 -3.65
C ASN A 31 -8.52 15.15 -4.96
N SER A 32 -7.35 15.58 -5.45
CA SER A 32 -7.24 16.41 -6.66
C SER A 32 -7.19 15.62 -7.96
N ILE A 33 -6.44 14.51 -8.00
CA ILE A 33 -6.21 13.73 -9.23
C ILE A 33 -6.88 12.34 -9.20
N GLY A 34 -7.44 11.96 -8.05
CA GLY A 34 -7.97 10.63 -7.82
C GLY A 34 -6.88 9.63 -7.41
N PRO A 35 -7.27 8.55 -6.72
CA PRO A 35 -6.32 7.61 -6.17
C PRO A 35 -5.62 6.74 -7.22
N GLU A 36 -6.25 6.47 -8.38
CA GLU A 36 -5.61 5.72 -9.44
C GLU A 36 -4.43 6.50 -10.04
N ALA A 37 -4.65 7.78 -10.38
CA ALA A 37 -3.59 8.64 -10.92
C ALA A 37 -2.45 8.85 -9.92
N LEU A 38 -2.78 9.05 -8.63
CA LEU A 38 -1.77 9.18 -7.58
C LEU A 38 -0.94 7.89 -7.42
N LEU A 39 -1.57 6.71 -7.52
CA LEU A 39 -0.84 5.45 -7.46
C LEU A 39 0.18 5.37 -8.60
N GLU A 40 -0.22 5.67 -9.84
CA GLU A 40 0.69 5.66 -10.99
C GLU A 40 1.83 6.69 -10.79
N GLU A 41 1.54 7.92 -10.34
CA GLU A 41 2.56 8.94 -10.01
C GLU A 41 3.60 8.43 -9.00
N ILE A 42 3.18 7.65 -7.99
CA ILE A 42 4.08 7.09 -6.97
C ILE A 42 4.91 5.94 -7.56
N LEU A 43 4.30 5.06 -8.36
CA LEU A 43 4.98 3.91 -8.96
C LEU A 43 6.11 4.30 -9.92
N GLU A 44 6.04 5.49 -10.52
CA GLU A 44 7.11 6.04 -11.36
C GLU A 44 8.36 6.49 -10.57
N LYS A 45 8.23 6.68 -9.25
CA LYS A 45 9.34 7.14 -8.39
C LYS A 45 10.24 5.98 -8.00
N ARG A 46 11.55 6.24 -8.00
CA ARG A 46 12.56 5.27 -7.50
C ARG A 46 12.53 5.11 -5.97
N ILE A 47 12.31 6.20 -5.25
CA ILE A 47 12.29 6.25 -3.78
C ILE A 47 11.02 6.94 -3.35
N TRP A 48 10.33 6.35 -2.38
CA TRP A 48 9.09 6.87 -1.82
C TRP A 48 9.36 7.48 -0.45
N SER A 49 8.62 8.53 -0.11
CA SER A 49 8.51 9.05 1.25
C SER A 49 7.74 8.07 2.15
N ASN A 50 7.90 8.20 3.47
CA ASN A 50 7.16 7.37 4.41
C ASN A 50 5.64 7.56 4.29
N ALA A 51 5.19 8.77 3.94
CA ALA A 51 3.78 9.07 3.67
C ALA A 51 3.27 8.32 2.43
N GLU A 52 4.04 8.29 1.34
CA GLU A 52 3.71 7.53 0.13
C GLU A 52 3.69 6.02 0.39
N ILE A 53 4.67 5.51 1.13
CA ILE A 53 4.73 4.09 1.52
C ILE A 53 3.46 3.70 2.28
N LEU A 54 3.10 4.45 3.32
CA LEU A 54 1.90 4.18 4.11
C LEU A 54 0.62 4.34 3.28
N TRP A 55 0.59 5.33 2.40
CA TRP A 55 -0.54 5.56 1.53
C TRP A 55 -0.74 4.38 0.55
N VAL A 56 0.33 3.89 -0.08
CA VAL A 56 0.29 2.70 -0.95
C VAL A 56 -0.14 1.46 -0.16
N VAL A 57 0.40 1.25 1.04
CA VAL A 57 -0.01 0.14 1.92
C VAL A 57 -1.52 0.20 2.21
N LYS A 58 -2.04 1.37 2.59
CA LYS A 58 -3.48 1.59 2.80
C LYS A 58 -4.30 1.23 1.56
N ARG A 59 -3.86 1.66 0.37
CA ARG A 59 -4.54 1.35 -0.91
C ARG A 59 -4.54 -0.14 -1.21
N LEU A 60 -3.41 -0.81 -1.04
CA LEU A 60 -3.30 -2.25 -1.29
C LEU A 60 -4.18 -3.05 -0.33
N LEU A 61 -4.17 -2.72 0.97
CA LEU A 61 -5.05 -3.35 1.96
C LEU A 61 -6.54 -3.20 1.58
N PHE A 62 -6.95 -2.00 1.17
CA PHE A 62 -8.32 -1.76 0.70
C PHE A 62 -8.66 -2.65 -0.49
N HIS A 63 -7.82 -2.65 -1.53
CA HIS A 63 -8.08 -3.41 -2.76
C HIS A 63 -8.07 -4.93 -2.56
N TYR A 64 -7.16 -5.45 -1.73
CA TYR A 64 -7.16 -6.88 -1.40
C TYR A 64 -8.32 -7.30 -0.48
N GLY A 65 -8.83 -6.37 0.32
CA GLY A 65 -10.07 -6.58 1.09
C GLY A 65 -11.34 -6.53 0.23
N LEU A 66 -11.30 -5.86 -0.92
CA LEU A 66 -12.41 -5.86 -1.86
C LEU A 66 -12.56 -7.26 -2.49
N LYS A 67 -13.78 -7.81 -2.43
CA LYS A 67 -14.17 -9.05 -3.14
C LYS A 67 -14.33 -8.82 -4.65
N ASP A 68 -13.39 -8.09 -5.25
CA ASP A 68 -13.40 -7.68 -6.64
C ASP A 68 -13.36 -8.89 -7.59
N LYS A 69 -14.31 -8.94 -8.52
CA LYS A 69 -14.42 -10.00 -9.53
C LYS A 69 -13.21 -10.07 -10.45
N VAL A 70 -12.57 -8.94 -10.76
CA VAL A 70 -11.39 -8.92 -11.62
C VAL A 70 -10.20 -9.53 -10.89
N LEU A 71 -10.00 -9.15 -9.63
CA LEU A 71 -8.90 -9.65 -8.82
C LEU A 71 -9.03 -11.15 -8.51
N LYS A 72 -10.26 -11.68 -8.41
CA LYS A 72 -10.52 -13.12 -8.26
C LYS A 72 -9.97 -13.99 -9.40
N LYS A 73 -9.66 -13.40 -10.56
CA LYS A 73 -9.02 -14.10 -11.69
C LYS A 73 -7.51 -14.24 -11.53
N ALA A 74 -6.92 -13.59 -10.52
CA ALA A 74 -5.49 -13.71 -10.23
C ALA A 74 -5.19 -15.07 -9.61
N PRO A 75 -4.02 -15.68 -9.92
CA PRO A 75 -3.55 -16.87 -9.21
C PRO A 75 -3.49 -16.62 -7.70
N VAL A 76 -4.01 -17.56 -6.92
CA VAL A 76 -4.12 -17.46 -5.47
C VAL A 76 -2.74 -17.24 -4.84
N GLU A 77 -1.72 -17.95 -5.34
CA GLU A 77 -0.33 -17.82 -4.88
C GLU A 77 0.19 -16.39 -5.03
N ARG A 78 -0.19 -15.71 -6.13
CA ARG A 78 0.21 -14.32 -6.36
C ARG A 78 -0.48 -13.37 -5.39
N ILE A 79 -1.76 -13.58 -5.08
CA ILE A 79 -2.47 -12.79 -4.07
C ILE A 79 -1.80 -12.96 -2.69
N PHE A 80 -1.47 -14.19 -2.30
CA PHE A 80 -0.77 -14.46 -1.04
C PHE A 80 0.61 -13.79 -0.98
N LEU A 81 1.38 -13.84 -2.06
CA LEU A 81 2.69 -13.17 -2.14
C LEU A 81 2.56 -11.65 -2.00
N ASN A 82 1.58 -11.04 -2.67
CA ASN A 82 1.35 -9.60 -2.60
C ASN A 82 0.91 -9.19 -1.18
N MET A 83 0.01 -9.96 -0.56
CA MET A 83 -0.39 -9.74 0.84
C MET A 83 0.78 -9.90 1.82
N ALA A 84 1.64 -10.90 1.62
CA ALA A 84 2.83 -11.08 2.44
C ALA A 84 3.80 -9.90 2.30
N ALA A 85 3.94 -9.31 1.10
CA ALA A 85 4.74 -8.10 0.88
C ALA A 85 4.14 -6.89 1.61
N VAL A 86 2.82 -6.68 1.50
CA VAL A 86 2.12 -5.59 2.20
C VAL A 86 2.28 -5.70 3.72
N LEU A 87 2.06 -6.89 4.28
CA LEU A 87 2.22 -7.14 5.72
C LEU A 87 3.67 -6.92 6.16
N ARG A 88 4.66 -7.40 5.39
CA ARG A 88 6.07 -7.19 5.71
C ARG A 88 6.39 -5.70 5.79
N VAL A 89 5.96 -4.91 4.81
CA VAL A 89 6.22 -3.47 4.80
C VAL A 89 5.50 -2.79 5.96
N LEU A 90 4.26 -3.16 6.25
CA LEU A 90 3.52 -2.64 7.40
C LEU A 90 4.31 -2.88 8.70
N TYR A 91 4.81 -4.09 8.93
CA TYR A 91 5.65 -4.38 10.09
C TYR A 91 6.95 -3.57 10.09
N MET A 92 7.62 -3.40 8.94
CA MET A 92 8.83 -2.57 8.86
C MET A 92 8.56 -1.12 9.25
N VAL A 93 7.43 -0.55 8.81
CA VAL A 93 7.05 0.83 9.15
C VAL A 93 6.63 0.95 10.62
N LEU A 94 5.92 -0.05 11.16
CA LEU A 94 5.54 -0.08 12.59
C LEU A 94 6.74 -0.29 13.52
N ASP A 95 7.70 -1.12 13.12
CA ASP A 95 8.92 -1.38 13.87
C ASP A 95 9.85 -0.15 13.88
N HIS A 96 9.82 0.64 12.80
CA HIS A 96 10.58 1.89 12.67
C HIS A 96 9.80 3.12 13.14
N THR A 97 8.92 3.00 14.13
CA THR A 97 8.35 4.20 14.76
C THR A 97 9.43 4.95 15.53
N ASN A 98 10.09 5.88 14.81
CA ASN A 98 11.11 6.86 15.19
C ASN A 98 12.57 6.33 15.13
N PRO A 99 13.16 6.16 13.93
CA PRO A 99 13.59 7.26 13.04
C PRO A 99 13.13 7.12 11.56
N GLU A 100 13.46 8.11 10.70
CA GLU A 100 13.21 8.03 9.24
C GLU A 100 13.86 6.78 8.61
N LEU A 101 13.08 6.04 7.81
CA LEU A 101 13.61 4.95 6.99
C LEU A 101 14.66 5.49 6.01
N ASP A 102 15.84 4.90 6.01
CA ASP A 102 16.89 5.28 5.07
C ASP A 102 16.51 4.96 3.61
N ASP A 103 17.22 5.59 2.67
CA ASP A 103 16.93 5.48 1.23
C ASP A 103 17.05 4.06 0.68
N ASN A 104 17.89 3.21 1.28
CA ASN A 104 18.04 1.82 0.85
C ASN A 104 16.81 1.01 1.26
N ILE A 105 16.35 1.19 2.49
CA ILE A 105 15.12 0.55 2.99
C ILE A 105 13.91 1.05 2.19
N ARG A 106 13.81 2.37 1.95
CA ARG A 106 12.70 2.94 1.16
C ARG A 106 12.73 2.47 -0.30
N SER A 107 13.90 2.32 -0.92
CA SER A 107 14.03 1.72 -2.26
C SER A 107 13.60 0.26 -2.28
N TYR A 108 13.99 -0.52 -1.27
CA TYR A 108 13.56 -1.91 -1.14
C TYR A 108 12.04 -2.01 -0.99
N ILE A 109 11.46 -1.18 -0.12
CA ILE A 109 10.01 -1.12 0.10
C ILE A 109 9.29 -0.74 -1.20
N ALA A 110 9.75 0.31 -1.90
CA ALA A 110 9.17 0.75 -3.17
C ALA A 110 9.13 -0.41 -4.18
N SER A 111 10.26 -1.12 -4.36
CA SER A 111 10.31 -2.29 -5.24
C SER A 111 9.31 -3.38 -4.84
N LYS A 112 9.21 -3.72 -3.55
CA LYS A 112 8.28 -4.77 -3.08
C LYS A 112 6.83 -4.39 -3.22
N LEU A 113 6.48 -3.13 -2.95
CA LEU A 113 5.11 -2.66 -3.09
C LEU A 113 4.73 -2.46 -4.56
N THR A 114 5.64 -2.03 -5.42
CA THR A 114 5.42 -1.98 -6.87
C THR A 114 5.01 -3.34 -7.41
N ASP A 115 5.75 -4.40 -7.08
CA ASP A 115 5.39 -5.77 -7.44
C ASP A 115 4.03 -6.17 -6.86
N ALA A 116 3.75 -5.76 -5.62
CA ALA A 116 2.48 -6.03 -4.95
C ALA A 116 1.29 -5.25 -5.54
N THR A 117 1.50 -4.26 -6.42
CA THR A 117 0.40 -3.58 -7.12
C THR A 117 -0.21 -4.41 -8.26
N TRP A 118 0.39 -5.57 -8.58
CA TRP A 118 -0.11 -6.45 -9.62
C TRP A 118 -1.54 -6.93 -9.33
N GLY A 119 -2.44 -6.70 -10.29
CA GLY A 119 -3.88 -6.94 -10.21
C GLY A 119 -4.70 -5.74 -9.73
N ILE A 120 -4.04 -4.63 -9.37
CA ILE A 120 -4.67 -3.41 -8.86
C ILE A 120 -4.43 -2.22 -9.79
N ASN A 121 -3.22 -2.06 -10.33
CA ASN A 121 -2.96 -1.01 -11.31
C ASN A 121 -3.66 -1.30 -12.66
N GLU A 122 -3.90 -0.26 -13.46
CA GLU A 122 -4.73 -0.39 -14.67
C GLU A 122 -4.16 -1.39 -15.67
N HIS A 123 -2.84 -1.35 -15.86
CA HIS A 123 -2.12 -2.23 -16.77
C HIS A 123 -2.34 -3.71 -16.42
N THR A 124 -2.15 -4.09 -15.16
CA THR A 124 -2.30 -5.49 -14.72
C THR A 124 -3.76 -5.93 -14.63
N ARG A 125 -4.67 -5.02 -14.30
CA ARG A 125 -6.12 -5.27 -14.37
C ARG A 125 -6.59 -5.53 -15.79
N TYR A 126 -6.05 -4.83 -16.78
CA TYR A 126 -6.32 -5.11 -18.18
C TYR A 126 -5.95 -6.55 -18.56
N TYR A 127 -4.79 -7.05 -18.10
CA TYR A 127 -4.42 -8.45 -18.28
C TYR A 127 -5.37 -9.43 -17.58
N LEU A 128 -5.77 -9.15 -16.34
CA LEU A 128 -6.72 -10.00 -15.60
C LEU A 128 -8.09 -10.07 -16.28
N ARG A 129 -8.59 -8.94 -16.81
CA ARG A 129 -9.86 -8.90 -17.56
C ARG A 129 -9.85 -9.80 -18.79
N LYS A 130 -8.69 -9.96 -19.44
CA LYS A 130 -8.50 -10.84 -20.61
C LYS A 130 -8.40 -12.32 -20.27
N ARG A 131 -8.11 -12.69 -19.01
CA ARG A 131 -8.09 -14.09 -18.61
C ARG A 131 -9.53 -14.64 -18.65
N SER A 132 -9.72 -15.71 -19.40
CA SER A 132 -10.89 -16.57 -19.29
C SER A 132 -10.90 -17.21 -17.89
N ASP A 133 -12.09 -17.43 -17.35
CA ASP A 133 -12.27 -18.10 -16.05
C ASP A 133 -11.80 -19.56 -16.09
#